data_AF-A0A530QTE3-F1
#
_entry.id   AF-A0A530QTE3-F1
#
_cell.length_a   1.000
_cell.length_b   1.000
_cell.length_c   1.000
_cell.angle_alpha   90.00
_cell.angle_beta   90.00
_cell.angle_gamma   90.00
#
_symmetry.space_group_name_H-M   'P 1'
#
loop_
_entity.id
_entity.type
_entity.pdbx_description
1 polymer ?
#
loop_
_entity_poly.entity_id
_entity_poly.type
_entity_poly.pdbx_seq_one_letter_code
_entity_poly.pdbx_strand_id
1 'polypeptide(L)'
;MARLTMDPAVQTEFNIRKGSIPARTDIDPKAFDACGQAAIADRAAAAEKGGVLPSLSQNHAQSREVRGVFEDVISSFANNTKLTSGDAVARLKSGLAGL
;
A
#
# COMPACT_ATOMS: atom_id res chain seq x y z
N MET A 1 21.95 -9.73 6.77
CA MET A 1 20.86 -9.30 5.87
C MET A 1 20.23 -7.98 6.31
N ALA A 2 19.62 -7.88 7.50
CA ALA A 2 18.95 -6.64 7.95
C ALA A 2 19.80 -5.36 7.85
N ARG A 3 21.08 -5.42 8.27
CA ARG A 3 22.02 -4.29 8.16
C ARG A 3 22.20 -3.81 6.72
N LEU A 4 22.33 -4.74 5.78
CA LEU A 4 22.52 -4.43 4.36
C LEU A 4 21.24 -3.84 3.76
N THR A 5 20.07 -4.40 4.09
CA THR A 5 18.78 -3.91 3.60
C THR A 5 18.52 -2.46 4.02
N MET A 6 18.98 -2.04 5.20
CA MET A 6 18.81 -0.68 5.71
C MET A 6 20.04 0.23 5.52
N ASP A 7 21.05 -0.23 4.80
CA ASP A 7 22.20 0.60 4.44
C ASP A 7 21.74 1.77 3.54
N PRO A 8 22.19 3.02 3.78
CA PRO A 8 21.74 4.17 3.01
C PRO A 8 21.97 4.04 1.50
N ALA A 9 23.13 3.53 1.08
CA ALA A 9 23.45 3.37 -0.33
C ALA A 9 22.55 2.30 -0.97
N VAL A 10 22.31 1.20 -0.26
CA VAL A 10 21.37 0.16 -0.72
C VAL A 10 19.96 0.72 -0.81
N GLN A 11 19.50 1.48 0.19
CA GLN A 11 18.17 2.10 0.18
C GLN A 11 18.01 3.07 -1.00
N THR A 12 19.01 3.87 -1.34
CA THR A 12 18.93 4.76 -2.51
C THR A 12 18.90 3.97 -3.81
N GLU A 13 19.92 3.15 -4.08
CA GLU A 13 20.09 2.46 -5.35
C GLU A 13 18.98 1.45 -5.65
N PHE A 14 18.53 0.71 -4.64
CA PHE A 14 17.43 -0.23 -4.80
C PHE A 14 16.12 0.49 -5.13
N ASN A 15 15.80 1.56 -4.40
CA ASN A 15 14.51 2.24 -4.55
C ASN A 15 14.40 3.01 -5.86
N ILE A 16 15.50 3.58 -6.38
CA ILE A 16 15.57 4.15 -7.73
C ILE A 16 15.16 3.10 -8.77
N ARG A 17 15.72 1.90 -8.70
CA ARG A 17 15.42 0.80 -9.66
C ARG A 17 14.02 0.22 -9.45
N LYS A 18 13.57 0.16 -8.21
CA LYS A 18 12.28 -0.42 -7.82
C LYS A 18 11.10 0.51 -8.11
N GLY A 19 11.36 1.82 -8.28
CA GLY A 19 10.35 2.87 -8.46
C GLY A 19 9.61 3.23 -7.17
N SER A 20 10.19 2.92 -6.00
CA SER A 20 9.62 3.25 -4.69
C SER A 20 10.42 4.35 -3.99
N ILE A 21 9.89 4.90 -2.91
CA ILE A 21 10.63 5.77 -1.98
C ILE A 21 11.31 4.92 -0.90
N PRO A 22 12.44 5.36 -0.33
CA PRO A 22 13.17 4.57 0.65
C PRO A 22 12.38 4.42 1.95
N ALA A 23 12.54 3.29 2.62
CA ALA A 23 11.97 3.07 3.96
C ALA A 23 12.63 3.99 4.99
N ARG A 24 13.90 4.33 4.77
CA ARG A 24 14.61 5.37 5.51
C ARG A 24 14.04 6.75 5.21
N THR A 25 13.92 7.57 6.24
CA THR A 25 13.43 8.95 6.15
C THR A 25 14.55 9.99 6.09
N ASP A 26 15.81 9.57 6.19
CA ASP A 26 17.00 10.42 6.23
C ASP A 26 17.82 10.41 4.93
N ILE A 27 17.29 9.81 3.85
CA ILE A 27 17.92 9.83 2.52
C ILE A 27 17.59 11.15 1.82
N ASP A 28 18.59 11.76 1.18
CA ASP A 28 18.40 12.98 0.37
C ASP A 28 17.41 12.72 -0.78
N PRO A 29 16.25 13.40 -0.81
CA PRO A 29 15.26 13.23 -1.87
C PRO A 29 15.80 13.55 -3.26
N LYS A 30 16.84 14.39 -3.37
CA LYS A 30 17.45 14.77 -4.66
C LYS A 30 18.05 13.59 -5.43
N ALA A 31 18.28 12.45 -4.76
CA ALA A 31 18.74 11.23 -5.41
C ALA A 31 17.63 10.53 -6.23
N PHE A 32 16.36 10.93 -6.10
CA PHE A 32 15.22 10.32 -6.78
C PHE A 32 14.73 11.18 -7.94
N ASP A 33 13.95 10.59 -8.84
CA ASP A 33 13.24 11.32 -9.88
C ASP A 33 12.14 12.25 -9.31
N ALA A 34 11.48 13.01 -10.19
CA ALA A 34 10.43 13.94 -9.79
C ALA A 34 9.26 13.25 -9.05
N CYS A 35 8.90 12.03 -9.44
CA CYS A 35 7.84 11.27 -8.79
C CYS A 35 8.26 10.78 -7.40
N GLY A 36 9.49 10.30 -7.24
CA GLY A 36 10.04 9.88 -5.96
C GLY A 36 10.19 11.05 -4.99
N GLN A 37 10.65 12.21 -5.46
CA GLN A 37 10.72 13.43 -4.66
C GLN A 37 9.33 13.86 -4.18
N ALA A 38 8.34 13.88 -5.07
CA ALA A 38 6.95 14.19 -4.71
C ALA A 38 6.40 13.20 -3.67
N ALA A 39 6.61 11.89 -3.87
CA ALA A 39 6.13 10.88 -2.94
C ALA A 39 6.82 10.94 -1.55
N ILE A 40 8.09 11.34 -1.46
CA ILE A 40 8.77 11.58 -0.17
C ILE A 40 8.13 12.77 0.55
N ALA A 41 7.86 13.86 -0.17
CA ALA A 41 7.21 15.05 0.40
C ALA A 41 5.77 14.75 0.85
N ASP A 42 4.99 14.05 0.03
CA ASP A 42 3.62 13.64 0.35
C ASP A 42 3.57 12.75 1.59
N ARG A 43 4.49 11.79 1.72
CA ARG A 43 4.61 10.95 2.91
C ARG A 43 4.90 11.79 4.16
N ALA A 44 5.82 12.75 4.08
CA ALA A 44 6.15 13.62 5.22
C ALA A 44 4.94 14.46 5.64
N ALA A 45 4.26 15.11 4.68
CA ALA A 45 3.07 15.91 4.93
C ALA A 45 1.89 15.07 5.48
N ALA A 46 1.73 13.83 4.98
CA ALA A 46 0.73 12.90 5.50
C ALA A 46 1.08 12.46 6.93
N ALA A 47 2.35 12.21 7.24
CA ALA A 47 2.78 11.77 8.57
C ALA A 47 2.50 12.84 9.64
N GLU A 48 2.71 14.12 9.34
CA GLU A 48 2.39 15.24 10.25
C GLU A 48 0.91 15.30 10.63
N LYS A 49 0.02 14.82 9.75
CA LYS A 49 -1.43 14.84 9.93
C LYS A 49 -2.01 13.48 10.34
N GLY A 50 -1.16 12.47 10.59
CA GLY A 50 -1.61 11.10 10.86
C GLY A 50 -2.28 10.40 9.67
N GLY A 51 -2.05 10.89 8.45
CA GLY A 51 -2.66 10.40 7.21
C GLY A 51 -1.94 9.22 6.54
N VAL A 52 -0.85 8.70 7.14
CA VAL A 52 -0.16 7.51 6.63
C VAL A 52 -0.95 6.28 7.07
N LEU A 53 -1.83 5.80 6.18
CA LEU A 53 -2.65 4.62 6.43
C LEU A 53 -2.00 3.36 5.83
N PRO A 54 -2.14 2.20 6.50
CA PRO A 54 -1.69 0.95 5.95
C PRO A 54 -2.53 0.57 4.73
N SER A 55 -1.89 0.05 3.69
CA SER A 55 -2.57 -0.38 2.47
C SER A 55 -3.32 -1.70 2.64
N LEU A 56 -4.54 -1.75 2.11
CA LEU A 56 -5.32 -2.98 1.99
C LEU A 56 -4.76 -3.92 0.92
N SER A 57 -4.49 -3.43 -0.29
CA SER A 57 -4.07 -4.26 -1.42
C SER A 57 -2.65 -4.82 -1.28
N GLN A 58 -1.79 -4.18 -0.46
CA GLN A 58 -0.43 -4.65 -0.19
C GLN A 58 -0.26 -5.43 1.14
N ASN A 59 -1.35 -5.89 1.77
CA ASN A 59 -1.32 -6.65 3.04
C ASN A 59 -0.71 -5.89 4.24
N HIS A 60 -0.80 -4.56 4.28
CA HIS A 60 -0.31 -3.79 5.43
C HIS A 60 -1.40 -3.59 6.48
N ALA A 61 -2.67 -3.47 6.07
CA ALA A 61 -3.77 -3.15 6.97
C ALA A 61 -4.44 -4.38 7.60
N GLN A 62 -4.24 -5.57 7.02
CA GLN A 62 -4.92 -6.80 7.40
C GLN A 62 -4.14 -8.04 6.94
N SER A 63 -4.56 -9.22 7.41
CA SER A 63 -3.99 -10.50 6.98
C SER A 63 -4.30 -10.81 5.51
N ARG A 64 -3.63 -11.82 4.96
CA ARG A 64 -3.81 -12.20 3.55
C ARG A 64 -5.20 -12.75 3.27
N GLU A 65 -5.77 -13.46 4.24
CA GLU A 65 -7.10 -14.08 4.18
C GLU A 65 -8.18 -13.00 4.12
N VAL A 66 -8.09 -11.98 4.98
CA VAL A 66 -8.99 -10.82 4.96
C VAL A 66 -8.88 -10.08 3.63
N ARG A 67 -7.65 -9.85 3.11
CA ARG A 67 -7.46 -9.22 1.79
C ARG A 67 -8.15 -10.01 0.68
N GLY A 68 -8.03 -11.34 0.69
CA GLY A 68 -8.64 -12.22 -0.31
C GLY A 68 -10.16 -12.02 -0.41
N VAL A 69 -10.86 -11.95 0.72
CA VAL A 69 -12.30 -11.68 0.76
C VAL A 69 -12.62 -10.32 0.11
N PHE A 70 -11.85 -9.28 0.42
CA PHE A 70 -12.04 -7.97 -0.21
C PHE A 70 -11.80 -8.01 -1.71
N GLU A 71 -10.72 -8.63 -2.16
CA GLU A 71 -10.35 -8.71 -3.58
C GLU A 71 -11.40 -9.46 -4.41
N ASP A 72 -11.90 -10.59 -3.90
CA ASP A 72 -12.93 -11.39 -4.57
C ASP A 72 -14.24 -10.59 -4.75
N VAL A 73 -14.68 -9.90 -3.69
CA VAL A 73 -15.92 -9.11 -3.75
C VAL A 73 -15.76 -7.87 -4.62
N ILE A 74 -14.64 -7.14 -4.49
CA ILE A 74 -14.35 -5.94 -5.31
C ILE A 74 -14.28 -6.33 -6.78
N SER A 75 -13.56 -7.41 -7.11
CA SER A 75 -13.45 -7.92 -8.48
C SER A 75 -14.81 -8.34 -9.03
N SER A 76 -15.60 -9.07 -8.25
CA SER A 76 -16.95 -9.49 -8.66
C SER A 76 -17.88 -8.30 -8.88
N PHE A 77 -17.82 -7.28 -8.02
CA PHE A 77 -18.62 -6.05 -8.15
C PHE A 77 -18.24 -5.25 -9.39
N ALA A 78 -16.93 -5.05 -9.64
CA ALA A 78 -16.44 -4.30 -10.78
C ALA A 78 -16.79 -4.97 -12.12
N ASN A 79 -16.81 -6.30 -12.16
CA ASN A 79 -17.02 -7.08 -13.39
C ASN A 79 -18.49 -7.50 -13.64
N ASN A 80 -19.40 -7.26 -12.69
CA ASN A 80 -20.80 -7.66 -12.81
C ASN A 80 -21.75 -6.48 -12.63
N THR A 81 -22.30 -5.97 -13.74
CA THR A 81 -23.23 -4.83 -13.77
C THR A 81 -24.55 -5.08 -13.04
N LYS A 82 -24.87 -6.34 -12.69
CA LYS A 82 -26.06 -6.70 -11.91
C LYS A 82 -25.82 -6.69 -10.40
N LEU A 83 -24.57 -6.64 -9.95
CA LEU A 83 -24.23 -6.68 -8.53
C LEU A 83 -24.34 -5.27 -7.96
N THR A 84 -25.27 -5.06 -7.02
CA THR A 84 -25.42 -3.74 -6.40
C THR A 84 -24.36 -3.51 -5.32
N SER A 85 -24.14 -2.25 -4.94
CA SER A 85 -23.28 -1.93 -3.79
C SER A 85 -23.79 -2.57 -2.49
N GLY A 86 -25.11 -2.69 -2.33
CA GLY A 86 -25.72 -3.40 -1.21
C GLY A 86 -25.36 -4.89 -1.20
N ASP A 87 -25.42 -5.56 -2.36
CA ASP A 87 -25.01 -6.96 -2.49
C ASP A 87 -23.52 -7.15 -2.19
N ALA A 88 -22.67 -6.24 -2.66
CA ALA A 88 -21.24 -6.27 -2.38
C ALA A 88 -20.96 -6.18 -0.87
N VAL A 89 -21.61 -5.24 -0.18
CA VAL A 89 -21.46 -5.10 1.29
C VAL A 89 -21.95 -6.34 2.02
N ALA A 90 -23.09 -6.93 1.61
CA ALA A 90 -23.59 -8.16 2.21
C ALA A 90 -22.61 -9.33 2.02
N ARG A 91 -22.02 -9.46 0.82
CA ARG A 91 -21.00 -10.48 0.52
C ARG A 91 -19.72 -10.28 1.32
N LEU A 92 -19.24 -9.03 1.48
CA LEU A 92 -18.08 -8.72 2.32
C LEU A 92 -18.33 -9.16 3.77
N LYS A 93 -19.47 -8.77 4.36
CA LYS A 93 -19.81 -9.15 5.74
C LYS A 93 -19.84 -10.67 5.92
N SER A 94 -20.48 -11.37 4.98
CA SER A 94 -20.57 -12.84 5.00
C SER A 94 -19.20 -13.51 4.88
N GLY A 95 -18.39 -13.09 3.90
CA GLY A 95 -17.06 -13.66 3.67
C GLY A 95 -16.11 -13.41 4.85
N LEU A 96 -16.16 -12.23 5.46
CA LEU A 96 -15.34 -11.91 6.63
C LEU A 96 -15.76 -12.66 7.89
N ALA A 97 -17.06 -12.94 8.06
CA ALA A 97 -17.55 -13.73 9.20
C ALA A 97 -17.16 -15.22 9.13
N GLY A 98 -16.72 -15.70 7.96
CA GLY A 98 -16.23 -17.06 7.75
C GLY A 98 -14.72 -17.25 7.95
N LEU A 99 -14.00 -16.18 8.30
CA LEU A 99 -12.57 -16.22 8.66
C LEU A 99 -12.40 -16.40 10.17
#